data_AF-A0A517VUX6-F1
#
_entry.id   AF-A0A517VUX6-F1
#
_cell.length_a   1.000
_cell.length_b   1.000
_cell.length_c   1.000
_cell.angle_alpha   90.00
_cell.angle_beta   90.00
_cell.angle_gamma   90.00
#
_symmetry.space_group_name_H-M   'P 1'
#
loop_
_entity.id
_entity.type
_entity.pdbx_description
1 polymer ?
#
loop_
_entity_poly.entity_id
_entity_poly.type
_entity_poly.pdbx_seq_one_letter_code
_entity_poly.pdbx_strand_id
1 'polypeptide(L)'
;MTFAAFIAPFANYPLLQERVLSVLQALPVDVQRDFLDDPRFGTAIDNYEPGKGWTLFLPAPGPIGEGSRLVVLRPKLEMASESYAKYIIAHEFAHAFLRNGGWGEITDVEEAADALAASWGFHKPATFR
;
A
#
# COMPACT_ATOMS: atom_id res chain seq x y z
N MET A 1 -10.13 1.61 15.94
CA MET A 1 -9.82 2.07 14.58
C MET A 1 -10.22 0.96 13.62
N THR A 2 -11.07 1.21 12.64
CA THR A 2 -11.61 0.16 11.76
C THR A 2 -11.02 0.27 10.36
N PHE A 3 -10.19 -0.71 9.99
CA PHE A 3 -9.61 -0.82 8.64
C PHE A 3 -10.53 -1.53 7.64
N ALA A 4 -11.81 -1.74 7.97
CA ALA A 4 -12.75 -2.51 7.16
C ALA A 4 -12.82 -2.03 5.70
N ALA A 5 -12.83 -0.70 5.49
CA ALA A 5 -12.84 -0.11 4.15
C ALA A 5 -11.56 -0.41 3.34
N PHE A 6 -10.40 -0.49 4.00
CA PHE A 6 -9.11 -0.76 3.35
C PHE A 6 -8.87 -2.25 3.08
N ILE A 7 -9.68 -3.14 3.66
CA ILE A 7 -9.57 -4.58 3.41
C ILE A 7 -10.69 -5.14 2.54
N ALA A 8 -11.82 -4.41 2.42
CA ALA A 8 -12.96 -4.80 1.61
C ALA A 8 -12.62 -5.16 0.14
N PRO A 9 -11.70 -4.46 -0.57
CA PRO A 9 -11.33 -4.81 -1.94
C PRO A 9 -10.72 -6.21 -2.09
N PHE A 10 -10.21 -6.79 -1.00
CA PHE A 10 -9.51 -8.08 -0.98
C PHE A 10 -10.41 -9.24 -0.59
N ALA A 11 -11.74 -9.07 -0.53
CA ALA A 11 -12.67 -10.11 -0.06
C ALA A 11 -12.57 -11.46 -0.80
N ASN A 12 -12.11 -11.45 -2.06
CA ASN A 12 -11.90 -12.67 -2.86
C ASN A 12 -10.48 -13.27 -2.72
N TYR A 13 -9.62 -12.65 -1.90
CA TYR A 13 -8.21 -12.97 -1.68
C TYR A 13 -7.92 -13.01 -0.18
N PRO A 14 -8.37 -14.06 0.54
CA PRO A 14 -8.40 -14.07 2.00
C PRO A 14 -7.00 -13.96 2.63
N LEU A 15 -5.95 -14.55 2.05
CA LEU A 15 -4.59 -14.41 2.61
C LEU A 15 -4.05 -13.00 2.39
N LEU A 16 -4.28 -12.40 1.23
CA LEU A 16 -3.89 -11.03 0.94
C LEU A 16 -4.67 -10.04 1.81
N GLN A 17 -5.96 -10.28 2.04
CA GLN A 17 -6.76 -9.51 2.96
C GLN A 17 -6.18 -9.54 4.38
N GLU A 18 -5.81 -10.74 4.88
CA GLU A 18 -5.17 -10.91 6.18
C GLU A 18 -3.81 -10.21 6.23
N ARG A 19 -3.00 -10.34 5.19
CA ARG A 19 -1.67 -9.70 5.10
C ARG A 19 -1.78 -8.18 5.11
N VAL A 20 -2.73 -7.62 4.35
CA VAL A 20 -3.01 -6.16 4.34
C VAL A 20 -3.44 -5.69 5.72
N LEU A 21 -4.36 -6.41 6.36
CA LEU A 21 -4.79 -6.08 7.73
C LEU A 21 -3.62 -6.14 8.72
N SER A 22 -2.81 -7.20 8.64
CA SER A 22 -1.65 -7.42 9.50
C SER A 22 -0.63 -6.29 9.36
N VAL A 23 -0.36 -5.82 8.14
CA VAL A 23 0.54 -4.67 7.91
C VAL A 23 -0.08 -3.40 8.49
N LEU A 24 -1.34 -3.08 8.16
CA LEU A 24 -2.03 -1.88 8.68
C LEU A 24 -2.01 -1.80 10.21
N GLN A 25 -2.22 -2.92 10.89
CA GLN A 25 -2.19 -3.00 12.36
C GLN A 25 -0.78 -2.83 12.94
N ALA A 26 0.26 -3.19 12.19
CA ALA A 26 1.65 -3.07 12.60
C ALA A 26 2.25 -1.68 12.36
N LEU A 27 1.62 -0.85 11.52
CA LEU A 27 2.10 0.51 11.25
C LEU A 27 2.10 1.38 12.52
N PRO A 28 2.96 2.40 12.63
CA PRO A 28 2.89 3.38 13.71
C PRO A 28 1.52 4.06 13.77
N VAL A 29 1.08 4.42 14.97
CA VAL A 29 -0.26 5.03 15.20
C VAL A 29 -0.48 6.27 14.35
N ASP A 30 0.55 7.11 14.17
CA ASP A 30 0.43 8.33 13.37
C ASP A 30 0.21 8.03 11.88
N VAL A 31 0.80 6.94 11.36
CA VAL A 31 0.59 6.48 9.98
C VAL A 31 -0.83 5.90 9.84
N GLN A 32 -1.27 5.08 10.81
CA GLN A 32 -2.64 4.56 10.82
C GLN A 32 -3.68 5.70 10.82
N ARG A 33 -3.45 6.74 11.61
CA ARG A 33 -4.32 7.93 11.67
C ARG A 33 -4.31 8.72 10.37
N ASP A 34 -3.14 8.98 9.78
CA ASP A 34 -3.04 9.69 8.49
C ASP A 34 -3.83 8.96 7.39
N PHE A 35 -3.85 7.62 7.39
CA PHE A 35 -4.67 6.84 6.45
C PHE A 35 -6.17 6.89 6.78
N LEU A 36 -6.55 6.81 8.04
CA LEU A 36 -7.96 6.82 8.46
C LEU A 36 -8.62 8.20 8.32
N ASP A 37 -7.84 9.26 8.54
CA ASP A 37 -8.32 10.65 8.52
C ASP A 37 -8.28 11.24 7.09
N ASP A 38 -7.55 10.64 6.15
CA ASP A 38 -7.49 11.08 4.74
C ASP A 38 -8.46 10.26 3.86
N PRO A 39 -9.59 10.82 3.40
CA PRO A 39 -10.55 10.11 2.55
C PRO A 39 -10.01 9.75 1.16
N ARG A 40 -8.83 10.23 0.78
CA ARG A 40 -8.16 9.90 -0.49
C ARG A 40 -7.31 8.65 -0.39
N PHE A 41 -7.00 8.21 0.82
CA PHE A 41 -6.33 6.93 1.02
C PHE A 41 -7.34 5.79 0.83
N GLY A 42 -6.92 4.79 0.08
CA GLY A 42 -7.70 3.59 -0.14
C GLY A 42 -6.82 2.50 -0.70
N THR A 43 -7.38 1.31 -0.80
CA THR A 43 -6.72 0.17 -1.41
C THR A 43 -7.56 -0.36 -2.56
N ALA A 44 -6.92 -1.03 -3.50
CA ALA A 44 -7.60 -1.72 -4.58
C ALA A 44 -6.79 -2.95 -5.02
N ILE A 45 -7.47 -3.89 -5.66
CA ILE A 45 -6.82 -4.99 -6.38
C ILE A 45 -6.54 -4.52 -7.81
N ASP A 46 -5.33 -4.81 -8.29
CA ASP A 46 -4.99 -4.71 -9.72
C ASP A 46 -5.84 -5.72 -10.50
N ASN A 47 -6.75 -5.19 -11.31
CA ASN A 47 -7.65 -5.96 -12.17
C ASN A 47 -7.28 -5.85 -13.65
N TYR A 48 -6.06 -5.43 -13.98
CA TYR A 48 -5.66 -5.27 -15.38
C TYR A 48 -5.80 -6.59 -16.17
N GLU A 49 -6.68 -6.58 -17.17
CA GLU A 49 -6.86 -7.66 -18.13
C GLU A 49 -6.40 -7.20 -19.53
N PRO A 50 -5.41 -7.86 -20.15
CA PRO A 50 -4.98 -7.55 -21.51
C PRO A 50 -6.16 -7.57 -22.50
N GLY A 51 -6.39 -6.46 -23.21
CA GLY A 51 -7.50 -6.30 -24.17
C GLY A 51 -8.80 -5.74 -23.59
N LYS A 52 -8.97 -5.69 -22.26
CA LYS A 52 -10.10 -5.03 -21.58
C LYS A 52 -9.70 -3.77 -20.80
N GLY A 53 -8.43 -3.66 -20.41
CA GLY A 53 -7.90 -2.54 -19.64
C GLY A 53 -8.00 -2.76 -18.14
N TRP A 54 -7.96 -1.66 -17.38
CA TRP A 54 -8.06 -1.63 -15.92
C TRP A 54 -9.27 -0.80 -15.52
N THR A 55 -9.90 -1.12 -14.38
CA THR A 55 -10.96 -0.29 -13.80
C THR A 55 -10.62 -0.07 -12.33
N LEU A 56 -9.99 1.06 -12.02
CA LEU A 56 -9.76 1.50 -10.64
C LEU A 56 -10.71 2.63 -10.30
N PHE A 57 -11.44 2.47 -9.20
CA PHE A 57 -12.18 3.57 -8.59
C PHE A 57 -11.17 4.46 -7.87
N LEU A 58 -10.66 5.47 -8.57
CA LEU A 58 -9.82 6.49 -7.96
C LEU A 58 -10.73 7.42 -7.13
N PRO A 59 -10.43 7.65 -5.84
CA PRO A 59 -11.06 8.75 -5.11
C PRO A 59 -10.76 10.05 -5.87
N ALA A 60 -11.71 11.00 -5.83
CA ALA A 60 -11.58 12.25 -6.57
C ALA A 60 -10.21 12.90 -6.28
N PRO A 61 -9.45 13.31 -7.31
CA PRO A 61 -8.18 13.99 -7.08
C PRO A 61 -8.44 15.26 -6.25
N GLY A 62 -7.52 15.55 -5.33
CA GLY A 62 -7.59 16.78 -4.54
C GLY A 62 -7.34 18.02 -5.41
N PRO A 63 -7.17 19.20 -4.79
CA PRO A 63 -6.67 20.39 -5.49
C PRO A 63 -5.43 20.06 -6.35
N ILE A 64 -5.22 20.83 -7.42
CA ILE A 64 -4.10 20.65 -8.36
C ILE A 64 -2.78 20.46 -7.60
N GLY A 65 -2.16 19.29 -7.75
CA GLY A 65 -0.91 18.91 -7.05
C GLY A 65 -1.07 17.83 -5.99
N GLU A 66 -2.30 17.50 -5.58
CA GLU A 66 -2.58 16.44 -4.60
C GLU A 66 -3.14 15.19 -5.30
N GLY A 67 -2.23 14.31 -5.74
CA GLY A 67 -2.57 13.05 -6.41
C GLY A 67 -3.40 12.09 -5.55
N SER A 68 -3.99 11.08 -6.19
CA SER A 68 -4.69 9.99 -5.50
C SER A 68 -3.73 9.19 -4.60
N ARG A 69 -4.18 8.82 -3.39
CA ARG A 69 -3.43 7.98 -2.44
C ARG A 69 -3.92 6.52 -2.45
N LEU A 70 -4.44 6.09 -3.61
CA LEU A 70 -4.93 4.73 -3.81
C LEU A 70 -3.76 3.75 -4.00
N VAL A 71 -3.66 2.77 -3.12
CA VAL A 71 -2.68 1.70 -3.20
C VAL A 71 -3.26 0.50 -3.93
N VAL A 72 -2.62 0.11 -5.03
CA VAL A 72 -3.11 -0.96 -5.90
C VAL A 72 -2.21 -2.18 -5.76
N LEU A 73 -2.76 -3.26 -5.23
CA LEU A 73 -2.01 -4.48 -4.97
C LEU A 73 -2.36 -5.57 -5.97
N ARG A 74 -1.35 -6.32 -6.41
CA ARG A 74 -1.56 -7.38 -7.40
C ARG A 74 -2.08 -8.66 -6.76
N PRO A 75 -3.06 -9.36 -7.37
CA PRO A 75 -3.58 -10.65 -6.88
C PRO A 75 -2.50 -11.71 -6.63
N LYS A 76 -1.40 -11.69 -7.40
CA LYS A 76 -0.27 -12.62 -7.25
C LYS A 76 0.38 -12.58 -5.85
N LEU A 77 0.19 -11.50 -5.09
CA LEU A 77 0.66 -11.39 -3.72
C LEU A 77 -0.04 -12.39 -2.78
N GLU A 78 -1.20 -12.93 -3.14
CA GLU A 78 -1.84 -14.05 -2.44
C GLU A 78 -0.92 -15.28 -2.39
N MET A 79 -0.27 -15.60 -3.52
CA MET A 79 0.57 -16.80 -3.66
C MET A 79 2.03 -16.56 -3.28
N ALA A 80 2.43 -15.30 -3.08
CA ALA A 80 3.79 -14.98 -2.70
C ALA A 80 4.10 -15.41 -1.25
N SER A 81 5.40 -15.52 -0.95
CA SER A 81 5.84 -15.73 0.44
C SER A 81 5.36 -14.59 1.32
N GLU A 82 5.02 -14.92 2.58
CA GLU A 82 4.39 -13.97 3.49
C GLU A 82 5.28 -12.74 3.75
N SER A 83 6.58 -12.95 3.98
CA SER A 83 7.54 -11.86 4.22
C SER A 83 7.64 -10.92 3.02
N TYR A 84 7.70 -11.47 1.81
CA TYR A 84 7.71 -10.69 0.57
C TYR A 84 6.42 -9.90 0.38
N ALA A 85 5.27 -10.56 0.54
CA ALA A 85 3.97 -9.91 0.39
C ALA A 85 3.80 -8.76 1.39
N LYS A 86 4.13 -8.98 2.67
CA LYS A 86 4.06 -7.95 3.71
C LYS A 86 5.02 -6.79 3.46
N TYR A 87 6.23 -7.08 2.97
CA TYR A 87 7.16 -6.04 2.52
C TYR A 87 6.58 -5.19 1.39
N ILE A 88 6.08 -5.81 0.32
CA ILE A 88 5.48 -5.06 -0.80
C ILE A 88 4.30 -4.21 -0.33
N ILE A 89 3.41 -4.76 0.51
CA ILE A 89 2.27 -4.00 1.06
C ILE A 89 2.76 -2.79 1.86
N ALA A 90 3.76 -2.97 2.74
CA ALA A 90 4.34 -1.88 3.51
C ALA A 90 5.04 -0.83 2.62
N HIS A 91 5.72 -1.26 1.56
CA HIS A 91 6.36 -0.38 0.57
C HIS A 91 5.33 0.52 -0.13
N GLU A 92 4.23 -0.05 -0.61
CA GLU A 92 3.18 0.75 -1.25
C GLU A 92 2.47 1.70 -0.27
N PHE A 93 2.32 1.29 1.00
CA PHE A 93 1.85 2.19 2.05
C PHE A 93 2.84 3.32 2.35
N ALA A 94 4.14 3.06 2.29
CA ALA A 94 5.16 4.08 2.44
C ALA A 94 5.04 5.13 1.33
N HIS A 95 4.88 4.71 0.06
CA HIS A 95 4.58 5.62 -1.05
C HIS A 95 3.34 6.48 -0.78
N ALA A 96 2.26 5.86 -0.31
CA ALA A 96 1.03 6.57 0.00
C ALA A 96 1.20 7.57 1.15
N PHE A 97 1.97 7.25 2.19
CA PHE A 97 2.24 8.12 3.33
C PHE A 97 3.16 9.30 2.95
N LEU A 98 4.21 9.02 2.19
CA LEU A 98 5.15 10.02 1.68
C LEU A 98 4.57 10.85 0.54
N ARG A 99 3.38 10.50 0.03
CA ARG A 99 2.74 11.16 -1.12
C ARG A 99 3.64 11.11 -2.36
N ASN A 100 4.34 9.99 -2.55
CA ASN A 100 5.39 9.78 -3.56
C ASN A 100 6.54 10.81 -3.49
N GLY A 101 6.82 11.34 -2.29
CA GLY A 101 7.96 12.19 -2.01
C GLY A 101 9.12 11.42 -1.37
N GLY A 102 10.20 12.14 -1.08
CA GLY A 102 11.35 11.62 -0.34
C GLY A 102 11.11 11.50 1.17
N TRP A 103 12.09 10.95 1.89
CA TRP A 103 12.06 10.80 3.34
C TRP A 103 13.39 11.20 3.97
N GLY A 104 13.37 12.26 4.80
CA GLY A 104 14.59 12.86 5.34
C GLY A 104 15.48 13.37 4.21
N GLU A 105 16.71 12.85 4.13
CA GLU A 105 17.68 13.17 3.06
C GLU A 105 17.53 12.27 1.82
N ILE A 106 16.69 11.24 1.87
CA ILE A 106 16.48 10.31 0.75
C ILE A 106 15.49 10.96 -0.22
N THR A 107 15.98 11.43 -1.37
CA THR A 107 15.16 12.08 -2.40
C THR A 107 14.58 11.12 -3.44
N ASP A 108 15.18 9.94 -3.59
CA ASP A 108 14.64 8.91 -4.47
C ASP A 108 13.41 8.27 -3.81
N VAL A 109 12.30 8.23 -4.55
CA VAL A 109 10.99 7.82 -4.04
C VAL A 109 10.99 6.34 -3.64
N GLU A 110 11.63 5.48 -4.44
CA GLU A 110 11.66 4.05 -4.15
C GLU A 110 12.57 3.74 -2.96
N GLU A 111 13.73 4.40 -2.87
CA GLU A 111 14.61 4.26 -1.71
C GLU A 111 13.96 4.81 -0.43
N ALA A 112 13.22 5.91 -0.53
CA ALA A 112 12.50 6.48 0.60
C ALA A 112 11.39 5.54 1.10
N ALA A 113 10.64 4.92 0.18
CA ALA A 113 9.62 3.93 0.52
C ALA A 113 10.23 2.66 1.13
N ASP A 114 11.33 2.15 0.57
CA ASP A 114 12.07 1.01 1.11
C ASP A 114 12.55 1.29 2.55
N ALA A 115 13.16 2.45 2.76
CA ALA A 115 13.70 2.85 4.06
C ALA A 115 12.59 3.06 5.10
N LEU A 116 11.47 3.67 4.70
CA LEU A 116 10.33 3.89 5.58
C LEU A 116 9.64 2.56 5.93
N ALA A 117 9.42 1.66 4.97
CA ALA A 117 8.89 0.32 5.22
C ALA A 117 9.79 -0.49 6.17
N ALA A 118 11.11 -0.40 6.00
CA ALA A 118 12.07 -1.02 6.91
C ALA A 118 11.98 -0.43 8.33
N SER A 119 11.75 0.87 8.47
CA SER A 119 11.52 1.52 9.77
C SER A 119 10.27 1.01 10.50
N TRP A 120 9.29 0.46 9.76
CA TRP A 120 8.10 -0.20 10.29
C TRP A 120 8.31 -1.71 10.55
N GLY A 121 9.52 -2.22 10.31
CA GLY A 121 9.88 -3.62 10.51
C GLY A 121 9.79 -4.49 9.24
N PHE A 122 9.35 -3.94 8.11
CA PHE A 122 9.18 -4.67 6.86
C PHE A 122 10.36 -4.44 5.93
N HIS A 123 11.39 -5.28 6.07
CA HIS A 123 12.62 -5.13 5.31
C HIS A 123 12.48 -5.71 3.89
N LYS A 124 13.10 -5.02 2.92
CA LYS A 124 13.27 -5.55 1.57
C LYS A 124 14.02 -6.87 1.60
N PRO A 125 13.45 -7.96 1.07
CA PRO A 125 14.14 -9.23 1.03
C PRO A 125 15.34 -9.16 0.07
N ALA A 126 16.45 -9.77 0.47
CA ALA A 126 17.68 -9.79 -0.31
C ALA A 126 17.55 -10.52 -1.66
N THR A 127 16.53 -11.37 -1.82
CA THR A 127 16.24 -12.11 -3.05
C THR A 127 14.75 -12.19 -3.34
N PHE A 128 14.36 -11.77 -4.54
CA PHE A 128 13.05 -11.99 -5.13
C PHE A 128 13.03 -13.41 -5.74
N ARG A 129 12.89 -14.46 -4.92
CA ARG A 129 12.71 -15.83 -5.40
C ARG A 129 11.31 -16.33 -5.12
#